data_AF-A0A7W1AZ97-F1
#
_entry.id   AF-A0A7W1AZ97-F1
#
_cell.length_a   1.000
_cell.length_b   1.000
_cell.length_c   1.000
_cell.angle_alpha   90.00
_cell.angle_beta   90.00
_cell.angle_gamma   90.00
#
_symmetry.space_group_name_H-M   'P 1'
#
loop_
_entity.id
_entity.type
_entity.pdbx_description
1 polymer ?
#
loop_
_entity_poly.entity_id
_entity_poly.type
_entity_poly.pdbx_seq_one_letter_code
_entity_poly.pdbx_strand_id
1 'polypeptide(L)' 'GISSLAGIADALNNRGIRSARGGRWYVSTVQNLLARAERLC' A
#
# COMPACT_ATOMS: atom_id res chain seq x y z
N GLY A 1 -7.82 -14.21 -0.46
CA GLY A 1 -6.68 -13.27 -0.48
C GLY A 1 -7.16 -11.90 -0.91
N ILE A 2 -6.44 -10.84 -0.56
CA ILE A 2 -6.78 -9.45 -0.92
C ILE A 2 -6.25 -9.16 -2.32
N SER A 3 -7.11 -8.70 -3.23
CA SER A 3 -6.78 -8.45 -4.64
C SER A 3 -7.00 -7.01 -5.11
N SER A 4 -7.51 -6.13 -4.25
CA SER A 4 -7.75 -4.72 -4.57
C SER A 4 -6.78 -3.80 -3.85
N LEU A 5 -6.41 -2.68 -4.49
CA LEU A 5 -5.53 -1.66 -3.90
C LEU A 5 -6.12 -1.10 -2.59
N ALA A 6 -7.44 -0.92 -2.54
CA ALA A 6 -8.17 -0.52 -1.34
C ALA A 6 -8.04 -1.57 -0.22
N GLY A 7 -8.28 -2.84 -0.52
CA GLY A 7 -8.14 -3.90 0.47
C GLY A 7 -6.70 -4.02 1.01
N ILE A 8 -5.68 -3.76 0.18
CA ILE A 8 -4.28 -3.74 0.63
C ILE A 8 -4.08 -2.57 1.60
N ALA A 9 -4.54 -1.36 1.25
CA ALA A 9 -4.42 -0.19 2.11
C ALA A 9 -5.13 -0.41 3.47
N ASP A 10 -6.35 -0.96 3.45
CA ASP A 10 -7.12 -1.24 4.66
C ASP A 10 -6.45 -2.30 5.52
N ALA A 11 -5.93 -3.37 4.91
CA ALA A 11 -5.21 -4.40 5.66
C ALA A 11 -3.94 -3.86 6.33
N LEU A 12 -3.19 -2.99 5.66
CA LEU A 12 -1.99 -2.37 6.24
C LEU A 12 -2.36 -1.42 7.39
N ASN A 13 -3.40 -0.61 7.20
CA ASN A 13 -3.91 0.31 8.23
C ASN A 13 -4.46 -0.44 9.45
N ASN A 14 -5.26 -1.49 9.24
CA ASN A 14 -5.82 -2.31 10.32
C ASN A 14 -4.74 -3.04 11.11
N ARG A 15 -3.60 -3.34 10.49
CA ARG A 15 -2.41 -3.89 11.15
C ARG A 15 -1.56 -2.82 11.86
N GLY A 16 -1.91 -1.53 11.75
CA GLY A 16 -1.13 -0.43 12.30
C GLY A 16 0.20 -0.16 11.59
N ILE A 17 0.40 -0.72 10.39
CA ILE A 17 1.63 -0.54 9.62
C ILE A 17 1.60 0.87 9.02
N ARG A 18 2.57 1.71 9.40
CA ARG A 18 2.70 3.06 8.86
C ARG A 18 3.37 3.03 7.49
N SER A 19 2.97 3.94 6.61
CA SER A 19 3.66 4.17 5.35
C SER A 19 5.08 4.70 5.60
N ALA A 20 5.94 4.71 4.58
CA ALA A 20 7.30 5.23 4.67
C ALA A 20 7.38 6.70 5.13
N ARG A 21 6.32 7.49 4.92
CA ARG A 21 6.21 8.89 5.39
C ARG A 21 5.56 9.02 6.78
N GLY A 22 5.30 7.91 7.46
CA GLY A 22 4.72 7.87 8.81
C GLY A 22 3.19 8.00 8.88
N GLY A 23 2.51 8.27 7.76
CA GLY A 23 1.05 8.34 7.70
C GLY A 23 0.37 7.00 7.40
N ARG A 24 -0.97 7.02 7.32
CA ARG A 24 -1.78 5.88 6.87
C ARG A 24 -1.49 5.52 5.41
N TRP A 25 -1.84 4.30 5.03
CA TRP A 25 -1.85 3.86 3.65
C TRP A 25 -3.08 4.40 2.93
N TYR A 26 -2.85 5.06 1.79
CA TYR A 26 -3.88 5.45 0.83
C TYR A 26 -3.76 4.57 -0.42
N VAL A 27 -4.87 4.39 -1.14
CA VAL A 27 -4.93 3.62 -2.40
C VAL A 27 -3.85 4.08 -3.39
N SER A 28 -3.68 5.39 -3.57
CA SER A 28 -2.66 5.97 -4.46
C SER A 28 -1.23 5.66 -4.01
N THR A 29 -0.98 5.58 -2.70
CA THR A 29 0.33 5.19 -2.15
C THR A 29 0.65 3.73 -2.48
N VAL A 30 -0.33 2.84 -2.35
CA VAL A 30 -0.18 1.41 -2.73
C VAL A 30 0.09 1.28 -4.22
N GLN A 31 -0.70 1.97 -5.06
CA GLN A 31 -0.51 1.95 -6.52
C GLN A 31 0.90 2.41 -6.92
N ASN A 32 1.36 3.53 -6.36
CA ASN A 32 2.69 4.06 -6.65
C ASN A 32 3.81 3.14 -6.15
N LEU A 33 3.61 2.46 -5.03
CA LEU A 33 4.57 1.48 -4.53
C LEU A 33 4.69 0.29 -5.49
N LEU A 34 3.56 -0.31 -5.88
CA LEU A 34 3.55 -1.46 -6.79
C LEU A 34 4.14 -1.10 -8.16
N ALA A 35 3.72 0.03 -8.74
CA ALA A 35 4.27 0.49 -10.01
C ALA A 35 5.78 0.77 -9.94
N ARG A 36 6.33 1.13 -8.77
CA ARG A 36 7.79 1.29 -8.58
C ARG A 36 8.47 -0.05 -8.41
N ALA A 37 7.87 -0.98 -7.66
CA ALA A 37 8.39 -2.33 -7.49
C ALA A 37 8.49 -3.06 -8.84
N GLU A 38 7.48 -2.93 -9.71
CA GLU A 38 7.49 -3.53 -11.06
C GLU A 38 8.60 -2.99 -11.96
N ARG A 39 9.12 -1.78 -11.72
CA ARG A 39 10.23 -1.19 -12.50
C ARG A 39 11.61 -1.64 -12.01
N LEU A 40 11.69 -2.25 -10.84
CA LEU A 40 12.95 -2.70 -10.23
C LEU A 40 13.24 -4.17 -10.51
N CYS A 41 12.30 -4.87 -11.14
CA CYS A 41 12.39 -6.24 -11.60
C CYS A 41 12.66 -6.26 -13.11
#